data_AF-A0AAD8HVM0-F1
#
_entry.id   AF-A0AAD8HVM0-F1
#
_cell.length_a   1.000
_cell.length_b   1.000
_cell.length_c   1.000
_cell.angle_alpha   90.00
_cell.angle_beta   90.00
_cell.angle_gamma   90.00
#
_symmetry.space_group_name_H-M   'P 1'
#
loop_
_entity.id
_entity.type
_entity.pdbx_description
1 polymer ?
#
loop_
_entity_poly.entity_id
_entity_poly.type
_entity_poly.pdbx_seq_one_letter_code
_entity_poly.pdbx_strand_id
1 'polypeptide(L)'
;MDKYVIKKPRISVNFVPTPTPTPTLTLNPTPNPSVESDTDTIVSDPGSRKQIKEYDVGIRDRIRREYISKGVCQPFGHNFPKTTYGKSTRTFRDKWFKKYDWLEYSISKDAVFCFYCFLFKPDNMIHFGDDAFTKVGFKNWKNACEKLRDHVGEIGSPHHNARILYEGFKWRYLKKLTKM
;
A
#
# COMPACT_ATOMS: atom_id res chain seq x y z
N MET A 1 -28.90 -67.14 10.22
CA MET A 1 -28.09 -66.97 9.00
C MET A 1 -27.00 -65.93 9.27
N ASP A 2 -25.79 -66.46 9.48
CA ASP A 2 -24.44 -65.94 9.25
C ASP A 2 -24.00 -64.51 9.63
N LYS A 3 -23.18 -64.50 10.69
CA LYS A 3 -22.21 -63.48 11.06
C LYS A 3 -21.01 -63.57 10.09
N TYR A 4 -20.61 -62.46 9.47
CA TYR A 4 -19.37 -62.42 8.67
C TYR A 4 -18.24 -61.69 9.39
N VAL A 5 -17.12 -62.40 9.52
CA VAL A 5 -15.84 -62.03 10.12
C VAL A 5 -14.83 -61.72 9.01
N ILE A 6 -14.20 -60.54 9.12
CA ILE A 6 -12.83 -60.10 8.76
C ILE A 6 -12.13 -60.76 7.56
N LYS A 7 -11.61 -59.92 6.64
CA LYS A 7 -10.22 -60.00 6.14
C LYS A 7 -9.62 -58.60 5.93
N LYS A 8 -8.65 -58.22 6.77
CA LYS A 8 -7.73 -57.09 6.52
C LYS A 8 -6.65 -57.54 5.53
N PRO A 9 -6.27 -56.76 4.51
CA PRO A 9 -5.17 -57.12 3.65
C PRO A 9 -3.82 -56.96 4.37
N ARG A 10 -3.06 -58.04 4.40
CA ARG A 10 -1.66 -58.13 4.86
C ARG A 10 -0.76 -57.78 3.68
N ILE A 11 -0.20 -56.57 3.66
CA ILE A 11 0.85 -56.21 2.69
C ILE A 11 2.18 -56.60 3.31
N SER A 12 2.86 -57.54 2.65
CA SER A 12 4.20 -58.02 2.97
C SER A 12 5.24 -56.95 2.65
N VAL A 13 6.02 -56.60 3.66
CA VAL A 13 7.26 -55.82 3.56
C VAL A 13 8.37 -56.70 2.98
N ASN A 14 8.89 -56.34 1.81
CA ASN A 14 10.12 -56.91 1.27
C ASN A 14 11.29 -56.02 1.68
N PHE A 15 12.17 -56.56 2.52
CA PHE A 15 13.46 -55.97 2.87
C PHE A 15 14.44 -56.18 1.70
N VAL A 16 15.04 -55.10 1.21
CA VAL A 16 16.20 -55.12 0.30
C VAL A 16 17.42 -54.59 1.07
N PRO A 17 18.57 -55.27 1.03
CA PRO A 17 19.73 -54.91 1.84
C PRO A 17 20.46 -53.67 1.31
N THR A 18 20.97 -52.91 2.28
CA THR A 18 21.75 -51.67 2.15
C THR A 18 23.15 -51.91 1.58
N PRO A 19 23.68 -51.02 0.74
CA PRO A 19 25.12 -50.78 0.66
C PRO A 19 25.53 -49.48 1.39
N THR A 20 26.62 -49.61 2.15
CA THR A 20 27.37 -48.65 2.99
C THR A 20 27.83 -47.38 2.22
N PRO A 21 28.11 -46.23 2.89
CA PRO A 21 28.14 -44.91 2.25
C PRO A 21 29.55 -44.49 1.79
N THR A 22 29.60 -43.69 0.72
CA THR A 22 30.78 -42.95 0.24
C THR A 22 30.35 -41.50 -0.04
N PRO A 23 31.16 -40.49 0.29
CA PRO A 23 30.67 -39.14 0.59
C PRO A 23 30.52 -38.30 -0.68
N THR A 24 29.36 -37.66 -0.85
CA THR A 24 29.15 -36.69 -1.93
C THR A 24 28.52 -35.42 -1.38
N LEU A 25 29.40 -34.44 -1.17
CA LEU A 25 29.23 -32.99 -1.31
C LEU A 25 27.84 -32.42 -0.94
N THR A 26 27.80 -31.89 0.28
CA THR A 26 26.86 -30.87 0.77
C THR A 26 26.57 -29.78 -0.26
N LEU A 27 25.38 -29.80 -0.86
CA LEU A 27 24.70 -28.58 -1.32
C LEU A 27 23.92 -28.03 -0.13
N ASN A 28 24.57 -27.16 0.64
CA ASN A 28 23.89 -26.33 1.62
C ASN A 28 22.78 -25.54 0.88
N PRO A 29 21.55 -25.47 1.39
CA PRO A 29 20.64 -24.44 0.93
C PRO A 29 21.29 -23.09 1.28
N THR A 30 21.73 -22.39 0.23
CA THR A 30 22.17 -21.00 0.29
C THR A 30 21.20 -20.20 1.17
N PRO A 31 21.68 -19.42 2.15
CA PRO A 31 20.84 -18.41 2.77
C PRO A 31 20.38 -17.50 1.64
N ASN A 32 19.08 -17.44 1.41
CA ASN A 32 18.46 -16.64 0.36
C ASN A 32 18.92 -15.17 0.55
N PRO A 33 19.80 -14.61 -0.30
CA PRO A 33 20.36 -13.30 -0.08
C PRO A 33 19.57 -12.27 -0.88
N SER A 34 18.37 -11.85 -0.41
CA SER A 34 17.69 -10.62 -0.87
C SER A 34 16.26 -10.44 -0.30
N VAL A 35 16.08 -10.32 1.02
CA VAL A 35 14.81 -9.79 1.59
C VAL A 35 15.00 -8.40 2.22
N GLU A 36 16.21 -7.84 2.13
CA GLU A 36 16.59 -6.61 2.81
C GLU A 36 16.54 -5.32 1.96
N SER A 37 16.27 -5.35 0.65
CA SER A 37 16.40 -4.14 -0.20
C SER A 37 15.12 -3.38 -0.56
N ASP A 38 13.93 -3.86 -0.22
CA ASP A 38 12.67 -3.27 -0.74
C ASP A 38 12.03 -2.20 0.18
N THR A 39 12.51 -2.02 1.42
CA THR A 39 12.05 -0.93 2.30
C THR A 39 12.90 0.34 2.19
N ASP A 40 14.14 0.21 1.71
CA ASP A 40 15.08 1.34 1.57
C ASP A 40 14.71 2.28 0.39
N THR A 41 13.70 1.89 -0.40
CA THR A 41 13.20 2.63 -1.57
C THR A 41 11.88 3.37 -1.32
N ILE A 42 11.40 3.48 -0.08
CA ILE A 42 10.14 4.20 0.22
C ILE A 42 10.33 5.71 0.13
N VAL A 43 9.90 6.28 -0.99
CA VAL A 43 9.92 7.72 -1.26
C VAL A 43 8.74 8.42 -0.58
N SER A 44 9.03 9.42 0.25
CA SER A 44 8.00 10.18 0.97
C SER A 44 7.21 11.15 0.07
N ASP A 45 7.82 11.69 -0.99
CA ASP A 45 7.14 12.60 -1.91
C ASP A 45 6.04 11.83 -2.68
N PRO A 46 4.76 12.24 -2.58
CA PRO A 46 3.65 11.50 -3.17
C PRO A 46 3.65 11.52 -4.70
N GLY A 47 4.35 12.48 -5.31
CA GLY A 47 4.53 12.58 -6.75
C GLY A 47 5.58 11.62 -7.30
N SER A 48 6.50 11.13 -6.48
CA SER A 48 7.63 10.29 -6.89
C SER A 48 7.52 8.83 -6.44
N ARG A 49 6.53 8.50 -5.60
CA ARG A 49 6.35 7.13 -5.10
C ARG A 49 5.77 6.15 -6.12
N LYS A 50 6.23 4.91 -6.05
CA LYS A 50 5.68 3.75 -6.77
C LYS A 50 4.29 3.39 -6.24
N GLN A 51 3.34 3.01 -7.11
CA GLN A 51 1.99 2.65 -6.65
C GLN A 51 2.00 1.35 -5.84
N ILE A 52 1.13 1.24 -4.83
CA ILE A 52 1.05 0.04 -3.97
C ILE A 52 0.83 -1.24 -4.78
N LYS A 53 0.04 -1.18 -5.86
CA LYS A 53 -0.22 -2.33 -6.73
C LYS A 53 0.98 -2.81 -7.54
N GLU A 54 2.01 -1.98 -7.70
CA GLU A 54 3.22 -2.33 -8.45
C GLU A 54 4.24 -3.10 -7.58
N TYR A 55 3.99 -3.22 -6.27
CA TYR A 55 4.74 -4.09 -5.38
C TYR A 55 4.15 -5.50 -5.37
N ASP A 56 4.99 -6.49 -5.06
CA ASP A 56 4.56 -7.88 -4.88
C ASP A 56 3.49 -7.99 -3.79
N VAL A 57 2.49 -8.84 -4.02
CA VAL A 57 1.32 -8.99 -3.14
C VAL A 57 1.72 -9.31 -1.71
N GLY A 58 2.76 -10.11 -1.50
CA GLY A 58 3.26 -10.50 -0.18
C GLY A 58 3.86 -9.35 0.63
N ILE A 59 4.32 -8.29 -0.02
CA ILE A 59 4.98 -7.15 0.64
C ILE A 59 4.10 -5.90 0.74
N ARG A 60 2.99 -5.80 -0.01
CA ARG A 60 2.14 -4.58 -0.05
C ARG A 60 1.73 -4.08 1.33
N ASP A 61 1.38 -4.99 2.24
CA ASP A 61 0.98 -4.62 3.60
C ASP A 61 2.16 -4.12 4.45
N ARG A 62 3.38 -4.63 4.23
CA ARG A 62 4.59 -4.07 4.83
C ARG A 62 4.81 -2.65 4.33
N ILE A 63 4.74 -2.45 3.01
CA ILE A 63 4.87 -1.12 2.38
C ILE A 63 3.83 -0.14 2.91
N ARG A 64 2.56 -0.53 3.05
CA ARG A 64 1.52 0.31 3.66
C ARG A 64 1.88 0.73 5.08
N ARG A 65 2.40 -0.17 5.91
CA ARG A 65 2.83 0.16 7.29
C ARG A 65 3.97 1.18 7.29
N GLU A 66 4.94 1.05 6.40
CA GLU A 66 6.04 2.02 6.27
C GLU A 66 5.52 3.43 5.94
N TYR A 67 4.64 3.56 4.95
CA TYR A 67 4.01 4.85 4.64
C TYR A 67 3.21 5.40 5.81
N ILE A 68 2.42 4.56 6.50
CA ILE A 68 1.66 4.97 7.69
C ILE A 68 2.59 5.45 8.80
N SER A 69 3.74 4.80 8.99
CA SER A 69 4.75 5.18 9.98
C SER A 69 5.41 6.51 9.66
N LYS A 70 5.68 6.79 8.38
CA LYS A 70 6.21 8.08 7.91
C LYS A 70 5.17 9.21 8.01
N GLY A 71 3.89 8.86 7.88
CA GLY A 71 2.79 9.81 7.92
C GLY A 71 2.56 10.54 6.60
N VAL A 72 1.57 11.44 6.63
CA VAL A 72 1.08 12.20 5.47
C VAL A 72 2.09 13.30 5.11
N CYS A 73 2.45 13.42 3.83
CA CYS A 73 3.40 14.45 3.38
C CYS A 73 2.74 15.85 3.32
N GLN A 74 2.86 16.63 4.40
CA GLN A 74 2.32 17.99 4.53
C GLN A 74 3.43 19.01 4.83
N PRO A 75 4.09 19.57 3.79
CA PRO A 75 5.17 20.55 3.98
C PRO A 75 4.59 21.94 4.36
N PHE A 76 4.21 22.10 5.63
CA PHE A 76 3.75 23.38 6.19
C PHE A 76 4.82 24.46 6.07
N GLY A 77 4.41 25.70 5.76
CA GLY A 77 5.33 26.83 5.61
C GLY A 77 6.21 26.80 4.36
N HIS A 78 6.04 25.82 3.47
CA HIS A 78 6.74 25.78 2.19
C HIS A 78 6.31 26.94 1.27
N ASN A 79 7.25 27.45 0.48
CA ASN A 79 6.97 28.46 -0.54
C ASN A 79 6.36 27.79 -1.78
N PHE A 80 5.04 27.65 -1.77
CA PHE A 80 4.31 27.02 -2.87
C PHE A 80 4.41 27.83 -4.18
N PRO A 81 4.69 27.17 -5.32
CA PRO A 81 4.73 27.82 -6.62
C PRO A 81 3.43 28.55 -6.95
N LYS A 82 3.56 29.63 -7.72
CA LYS A 82 2.44 30.41 -8.23
C LYS A 82 2.19 30.03 -9.67
N THR A 83 0.95 29.71 -10.02
CA THR A 83 0.51 29.38 -11.37
C THR A 83 -0.43 30.46 -11.89
N THR A 84 -0.16 30.95 -13.09
CA THR A 84 -0.99 31.97 -13.75
C THR A 84 -2.09 31.30 -14.58
N TYR A 85 -3.33 31.69 -14.33
CA TYR A 85 -4.52 31.27 -15.07
C TYR A 85 -5.17 32.50 -15.69
N GLY A 86 -4.90 32.75 -16.98
CA GLY A 86 -5.32 33.99 -17.65
C GLY A 86 -4.75 35.21 -16.92
N LYS A 87 -5.63 36.06 -16.38
CA LYS A 87 -5.24 37.28 -15.64
C LYS A 87 -5.04 37.07 -14.14
N SER A 88 -5.31 35.87 -13.62
CA SER A 88 -5.27 35.58 -12.19
C SER A 88 -4.09 34.68 -11.83
N THR A 89 -3.34 35.06 -10.80
CA THR A 89 -2.33 34.17 -10.20
C THR A 89 -2.95 33.40 -9.03
N ARG A 90 -2.68 32.10 -8.95
CA ARG A 90 -3.16 31.20 -7.90
C ARG A 90 -2.01 30.33 -7.41
N THR A 91 -2.15 29.77 -6.21
CA THR A 91 -1.16 28.89 -5.58
C THR A 91 -1.88 27.97 -4.61
N PHE A 92 -1.25 26.84 -4.28
CA PHE A 92 -1.69 25.98 -3.20
C PHE A 92 -1.80 26.75 -1.88
N ARG A 93 -2.76 26.39 -1.03
CA ARG A 93 -2.97 27.03 0.28
C ARG A 93 -2.81 25.98 1.37
N ASP A 94 -1.76 26.09 2.17
CA ASP A 94 -1.46 25.22 3.31
C ASP A 94 -2.60 25.07 4.34
N LYS A 95 -3.47 26.07 4.48
CA LYS A 95 -4.70 25.97 5.28
C LYS A 95 -5.58 24.78 4.89
N TRP A 96 -5.47 24.26 3.67
CA TRP A 96 -6.19 23.06 3.25
C TRP A 96 -5.71 21.81 3.99
N PHE A 97 -4.45 21.72 4.43
CA PHE A 97 -3.99 20.62 5.27
C PHE A 97 -4.74 20.55 6.61
N LYS A 98 -5.08 21.71 7.19
CA LYS A 98 -5.88 21.75 8.43
C LYS A 98 -7.32 21.27 8.23
N LYS A 99 -7.83 21.36 7.00
CA LYS A 99 -9.19 20.94 6.64
C LYS A 99 -9.25 19.47 6.21
N TYR A 100 -8.20 18.97 5.59
CA TYR A 100 -8.14 17.65 4.98
C TYR A 100 -6.91 16.89 5.50
N ASP A 101 -7.15 15.99 6.44
CA ASP A 101 -6.15 15.11 7.07
C ASP A 101 -5.47 14.16 6.08
N TRP A 102 -6.17 13.80 5.01
CA TRP A 102 -5.68 12.94 3.92
C TRP A 102 -4.82 13.66 2.87
N LEU A 103 -4.81 14.99 2.87
CA LEU A 103 -4.25 15.79 1.78
C LEU A 103 -2.73 15.80 1.86
N GLU A 104 -2.08 15.31 0.82
CA GLU A 104 -0.63 15.37 0.64
C GLU A 104 -0.28 16.36 -0.46
N TYR A 105 0.94 16.91 -0.38
CA TYR A 105 1.48 17.77 -1.43
C TYR A 105 2.85 17.26 -1.89
N SER A 106 3.02 17.17 -3.21
CA SER A 106 4.30 16.89 -3.84
C SER A 106 4.97 18.21 -4.21
N ILE A 107 6.16 18.44 -3.65
CA ILE A 107 7.00 19.59 -4.03
C ILE A 107 7.49 19.40 -5.46
N SER A 108 7.90 18.18 -5.81
CA SER A 108 8.44 17.87 -7.14
C SER A 108 7.43 18.05 -8.27
N LYS A 109 6.13 17.83 -8.02
CA LYS A 109 5.08 17.95 -9.04
C LYS A 109 4.24 19.23 -8.95
N ASP A 110 4.40 20.04 -7.90
CA ASP A 110 3.49 21.16 -7.58
C ASP A 110 2.03 20.69 -7.67
N ALA A 111 1.70 19.64 -6.94
CA ALA A 111 0.41 18.95 -7.04
C ALA A 111 0.02 18.26 -5.74
N VAL A 112 -1.28 18.12 -5.51
CA VAL A 112 -1.82 17.41 -4.34
C VAL A 112 -2.25 15.99 -4.66
N PHE A 113 -2.19 15.16 -3.63
CA PHE A 113 -2.51 13.74 -3.66
C PHE A 113 -3.36 13.39 -2.44
N CYS A 114 -3.96 12.20 -2.47
CA CYS A 114 -4.73 11.66 -1.37
C CYS A 114 -4.04 10.42 -0.79
N PHE A 115 -3.65 10.52 0.48
CA PHE A 115 -2.92 9.46 1.18
C PHE A 115 -3.75 8.19 1.32
N TYR A 116 -5.01 8.31 1.75
CA TYR A 116 -5.90 7.16 1.94
C TYR A 116 -6.15 6.43 0.62
N CYS A 117 -6.48 7.19 -0.42
CA CYS A 117 -6.72 6.65 -1.75
C CYS A 117 -5.45 6.04 -2.35
N PHE A 118 -4.26 6.60 -2.12
CA PHE A 118 -3.01 5.99 -2.57
C PHE A 118 -2.78 4.59 -1.95
N LEU A 119 -3.02 4.46 -0.64
CA LEU A 119 -2.77 3.20 0.08
C LEU A 119 -3.79 2.11 -0.24
N PHE A 120 -5.06 2.50 -0.42
CA PHE A 120 -6.19 1.57 -0.48
C PHE A 120 -7.07 1.75 -1.72
N LYS A 121 -6.52 2.22 -2.83
CA LYS A 121 -7.23 2.26 -4.10
C LYS A 121 -7.72 0.85 -4.47
N PRO A 122 -9.03 0.64 -4.68
CA PRO A 122 -9.55 -0.65 -5.15
C PRO A 122 -9.18 -0.86 -6.63
N ASP A 123 -8.66 -2.05 -6.96
CA ASP A 123 -8.17 -2.40 -8.31
C ASP A 123 -9.29 -2.49 -9.37
N ASN A 124 -10.53 -2.75 -8.93
CA ASN A 124 -11.69 -3.04 -9.77
C ASN A 124 -12.63 -1.84 -10.00
N MET A 125 -12.31 -0.65 -9.48
CA MET A 125 -13.12 0.55 -9.73
C MET A 125 -12.63 1.29 -10.97
N ILE A 126 -13.09 0.85 -12.14
CA ILE A 126 -12.90 1.50 -13.44
C ILE A 126 -13.40 2.96 -13.43
N HIS A 127 -14.33 3.27 -12.53
CA HIS A 127 -14.90 4.61 -12.31
C HIS A 127 -14.33 5.35 -11.09
N PHE A 128 -13.17 4.95 -10.55
CA PHE A 128 -12.43 5.78 -9.57
C PHE A 128 -11.83 6.97 -10.33
N GLY A 129 -12.70 7.86 -10.80
CA GLY A 129 -12.48 8.90 -11.79
C GLY A 129 -11.64 10.08 -11.30
N ASP A 130 -10.61 9.83 -10.50
CA ASP A 130 -9.54 10.80 -10.38
C ASP A 130 -8.20 10.14 -10.04
N ASP A 131 -7.57 9.56 -11.06
CA ASP A 131 -6.11 9.33 -11.07
C ASP A 131 -5.34 10.61 -10.73
N ALA A 132 -5.97 11.80 -10.81
CA ALA A 132 -5.38 13.05 -10.33
C ALA A 132 -4.96 12.97 -8.86
N PHE A 133 -5.73 12.36 -7.95
CA PHE A 133 -5.34 12.34 -6.54
C PHE A 133 -4.45 11.15 -6.15
N THR A 134 -4.22 10.17 -7.04
CA THR A 134 -3.47 8.95 -6.68
C THR A 134 -2.20 8.73 -7.50
N LYS A 135 -2.17 9.19 -8.76
CA LYS A 135 -1.06 8.93 -9.70
C LYS A 135 -0.50 10.19 -10.34
N VAL A 136 -1.38 11.03 -10.90
CA VAL A 136 -0.95 12.19 -11.71
C VAL A 136 -0.60 13.39 -10.83
N GLY A 137 -1.44 13.67 -9.83
CA GLY A 137 -1.40 14.89 -9.01
C GLY A 137 -2.46 15.89 -9.48
N PHE A 138 -3.25 16.43 -8.56
CA PHE A 138 -4.17 17.52 -8.83
C PHE A 138 -3.47 18.87 -8.63
N LYS A 139 -3.53 19.76 -9.63
CA LYS A 139 -2.92 21.09 -9.53
C LYS A 139 -3.70 22.24 -10.16
N ASN A 140 -5.02 22.07 -10.32
CA ASN A 140 -5.87 23.16 -10.80
C ASN A 140 -6.33 24.04 -9.64
N TRP A 141 -5.53 25.05 -9.31
CA TRP A 141 -5.77 25.93 -8.16
C TRP A 141 -7.02 26.82 -8.31
N LYS A 142 -7.56 26.98 -9.52
CA LYS A 142 -8.78 27.76 -9.77
C LYS A 142 -10.00 27.12 -9.10
N ASN A 143 -10.09 25.79 -9.16
CA ASN A 143 -11.25 25.02 -8.70
C ASN A 143 -10.90 24.11 -7.51
N ALA A 144 -9.77 24.35 -6.84
CA ALA A 144 -9.25 23.45 -5.82
C ALA A 144 -10.22 23.20 -4.66
N CYS A 145 -10.88 24.24 -4.14
CA CYS A 145 -11.83 24.07 -3.03
C CYS A 145 -13.00 23.14 -3.37
N GLU A 146 -13.55 23.26 -4.59
CA GLU A 146 -14.63 22.41 -5.08
C GLU A 146 -14.10 20.99 -5.32
N LYS A 147 -13.01 20.85 -6.07
CA LYS A 147 -12.44 19.53 -6.40
C LYS A 147 -11.99 18.73 -5.17
N LEU A 148 -11.44 19.40 -4.16
CA LEU A 148 -11.07 18.75 -2.89
C LEU A 148 -12.31 18.29 -2.11
N ARG A 149 -13.40 19.05 -2.13
CA ARG A 149 -14.67 18.64 -1.50
C ARG A 149 -15.30 17.49 -2.26
N ASP A 150 -15.39 17.59 -3.59
CA ASP A 150 -16.01 16.58 -4.43
C ASP A 150 -15.22 15.27 -4.39
N HIS A 151 -13.89 15.33 -4.22
CA HIS A 151 -13.05 14.14 -4.01
C HIS A 151 -13.46 13.35 -2.77
N VAL A 152 -13.77 14.04 -1.66
CA VAL A 152 -14.24 13.38 -0.42
C VAL A 152 -15.57 12.68 -0.70
N GLY A 153 -16.47 13.36 -1.41
CA GLY A 153 -17.78 12.83 -1.76
C GLY A 153 -18.64 12.48 -0.54
N GLU A 154 -19.64 11.64 -0.77
CA GLU A 154 -20.58 11.18 0.25
C GLU A 154 -20.17 9.85 0.89
N ILE A 155 -21.00 9.32 1.79
CA ILE A 155 -20.81 7.98 2.35
C ILE A 155 -20.84 6.94 1.22
N GLY A 156 -19.93 5.97 1.29
CA GLY A 156 -19.74 4.97 0.24
C GLY A 156 -18.92 5.46 -0.96
N SER A 157 -18.48 6.73 -0.96
CA SER A 157 -17.57 7.21 -1.99
C SER A 157 -16.25 6.41 -2.02
N PRO A 158 -15.57 6.40 -3.17
CA PRO A 158 -14.16 6.04 -3.32
C PRO A 158 -13.26 6.44 -2.13
N HIS A 159 -13.28 7.71 -1.76
CA HIS A 159 -12.48 8.26 -0.67
C HIS A 159 -12.94 7.73 0.70
N HIS A 160 -14.24 7.70 0.94
CA HIS A 160 -14.81 7.21 2.19
C HIS A 160 -14.41 5.76 2.47
N ASN A 161 -14.50 4.89 1.47
CA ASN A 161 -14.12 3.49 1.60
C ASN A 161 -12.61 3.34 1.85
N ALA A 162 -11.79 4.10 1.12
CA ALA A 162 -10.33 4.12 1.34
C ALA A 162 -9.97 4.59 2.76
N ARG A 163 -10.68 5.60 3.30
CA ARG A 163 -10.52 6.07 4.67
C ARG A 163 -10.86 4.98 5.70
N ILE A 164 -11.99 4.27 5.53
CA ILE A 164 -12.37 3.17 6.42
C ILE A 164 -11.29 2.08 6.45
N LEU A 165 -10.80 1.69 5.26
CA LEU A 165 -9.74 0.69 5.14
C LEU A 165 -8.45 1.16 5.82
N TYR A 166 -8.08 2.43 5.63
CA TYR A 166 -6.93 3.03 6.28
C TYR A 166 -7.03 3.00 7.81
N GLU A 167 -8.14 3.49 8.38
CA GLU A 167 -8.32 3.50 9.84
C GLU A 167 -8.32 2.08 10.42
N GLY A 168 -9.03 1.15 9.78
CA GLY A 168 -9.05 -0.25 10.20
C GLY A 168 -7.69 -0.94 10.09
N PHE A 169 -6.90 -0.62 9.07
CA PHE A 169 -5.55 -1.13 8.91
C PHE A 169 -4.59 -0.54 9.95
N LYS A 170 -4.61 0.79 10.13
CA LYS A 170 -3.79 1.52 11.10
C LYS A 170 -4.05 1.06 12.52
N TRP A 171 -5.32 0.89 12.90
CA TRP A 171 -5.70 0.39 14.23
C TRP A 171 -5.13 -1.00 14.53
N ARG A 172 -5.26 -1.94 13.57
CA ARG A 172 -4.70 -3.29 13.70
C ARG A 172 -3.18 -3.28 13.82
N TYR A 173 -2.53 -2.37 13.12
CA TYR A 173 -1.08 -2.19 13.21
C TYR A 173 -0.65 -1.64 14.57
N LEU A 174 -1.25 -0.53 15.02
CA LEU A 174 -0.91 0.10 16.29
C LEU A 174 -1.18 -0.82 17.49
N LYS A 175 -2.29 -1.56 17.49
CA LYS A 175 -2.59 -2.56 18.54
C LYS A 175 -1.54 -3.67 18.66
N LYS A 176 -0.86 -4.02 17.58
CA LYS A 176 0.24 -5.00 17.61
C LYS A 176 1.51 -4.40 18.20
N LEU A 177 1.79 -3.12 17.96
CA LEU A 177 2.94 -2.42 18.53
C LEU A 177 2.79 -2.15 20.02
N THR A 178 1.57 -1.90 20.52
CA THR A 178 1.32 -1.62 21.95
C THR A 178 1.17 -2.87 22.82
N LYS A 179 1.23 -4.07 22.24
CA LYS A 179 1.18 -5.36 22.96
C LYS A 179 2.53 -6.07 23.04
N MET A 180 3.59 -5.46 22.51
CA MET A 180 4.98 -5.82 22.72
C MET A 180 5.57 -4.87 23.76
#